data_AF-A0A941MFF6-F1
#
_entry.id   AF-A0A941MFF6-F1
#
_cell.length_a   1.000
_cell.length_b   1.000
_cell.length_c   1.000
_cell.angle_alpha   90.00
_cell.angle_beta   90.00
_cell.angle_gamma   90.00
#
_symmetry.space_group_name_H-M   'P 1'
#
loop_
_entity.id
_entity.type
_entity.pdbx_description
1 polymer ?
#
loop_
_entity_poly.entity_id
_entity_poly.type
_entity_poly.pdbx_seq_one_letter_code
_entity_poly.pdbx_strand_id
1 'polypeptide(L)'
;MTLQRWMRIFVLIALGCFALAAAGQWLLHWPWSAVQGWLGIGAGYLIGTLVMLLLPRWWREHCDEMYAQPAGKRYIRTLWPIMVFYSLALFASIWVIRQGVASIPLRAVIAVTPALAILMLMWAALRYLREIDELQRRIETEAIGIASMLVSVLYFAGGLLDKAKVLHFDAASVMIWVFPLLMLCYGIAKYFVTKRYL
;
A
#
# COMPACT_ATOMS: atom_id res chain seq x y z
N MET A 1 -4.53 7.09 -17.21
CA MET A 1 -4.99 7.96 -16.09
C MET A 1 -3.93 9.03 -15.90
N THR A 2 -4.26 10.21 -15.36
CA THR A 2 -3.24 11.19 -14.96
C THR A 2 -3.11 11.26 -13.45
N LEU A 3 -1.98 11.76 -12.95
CA LEU A 3 -1.71 11.96 -11.54
C LEU A 3 -2.73 12.94 -10.92
N GLN A 4 -3.17 13.94 -11.67
CA GLN A 4 -4.27 14.81 -11.24
C GLN A 4 -5.59 14.05 -11.03
N ARG A 5 -5.90 13.05 -11.86
CA ARG A 5 -7.08 12.20 -11.64
C ARG A 5 -6.92 11.34 -10.39
N TRP A 6 -5.72 10.83 -10.12
CA TRP A 6 -5.41 10.12 -8.88
C TRP A 6 -5.60 11.01 -7.65
N MET A 7 -5.05 12.22 -7.66
CA MET A 7 -5.25 13.21 -6.59
C MET A 7 -6.73 13.47 -6.33
N ARG A 8 -7.54 13.67 -7.38
CA ARG A 8 -9.00 13.86 -7.22
C ARG A 8 -9.67 12.65 -6.60
N ILE A 9 -9.32 11.44 -7.02
CA ILE A 9 -9.86 10.21 -6.42
C ILE A 9 -9.47 10.13 -4.94
N PHE A 10 -8.22 10.42 -4.58
CA PHE A 10 -7.76 10.38 -3.20
C PHE A 10 -8.49 11.42 -2.33
N VAL A 11 -8.70 12.63 -2.84
CA VAL A 11 -9.49 13.67 -2.17
C VAL A 11 -10.95 13.23 -2.02
N LEU A 12 -11.56 12.64 -3.04
CA LEU A 12 -12.94 12.14 -2.96
C LEU A 12 -13.07 11.01 -1.92
N ILE A 13 -12.10 10.09 -1.87
CA ILE A 13 -12.06 9.03 -0.84
C ILE A 13 -11.91 9.66 0.55
N ALA A 14 -11.00 10.63 0.71
CA ALA A 14 -10.80 11.30 1.99
C ALA A 14 -12.07 12.03 2.48
N LEU A 15 -12.72 12.79 1.59
CA LEU A 15 -13.98 13.47 1.89
C LEU A 15 -15.08 12.46 2.24
N GLY A 16 -15.17 11.35 1.52
CA GLY A 16 -16.10 10.26 1.83
C GLY A 16 -15.84 9.65 3.22
N CYS A 17 -14.58 9.40 3.57
CA CYS A 17 -14.21 8.90 4.89
C CYS A 17 -14.54 9.89 6.01
N PHE A 18 -14.31 11.19 5.81
CA PHE A 18 -14.69 12.21 6.80
C PHE A 18 -16.20 12.38 6.93
N ALA A 19 -16.95 12.32 5.82
CA ALA A 19 -18.41 12.32 5.85
C ALA A 19 -18.96 11.10 6.60
N LEU A 20 -18.39 9.91 6.36
CA LEU A 20 -18.73 8.69 7.10
C LEU A 20 -18.39 8.79 8.59
N ALA A 21 -17.23 9.37 8.94
CA ALA A 21 -16.86 9.60 10.33
C ALA A 21 -17.83 10.57 11.03
N ALA A 22 -18.20 11.66 10.37
CA ALA A 22 -19.16 12.65 10.89
C ALA A 22 -20.58 12.06 11.04
N ALA A 23 -21.06 11.34 10.02
CA ALA A 23 -22.33 10.62 10.09
C ALA A 23 -22.31 9.52 11.17
N GLY A 24 -21.20 8.79 11.29
CA GLY A 24 -20.96 7.81 12.34
C GLY A 24 -21.09 8.42 13.73
N GLN A 25 -20.47 9.58 13.95
CA GLN A 25 -20.50 10.27 15.25
C GLN A 25 -21.87 10.87 15.58
N TRP A 26 -22.51 11.57 14.63
CA TRP A 26 -23.69 12.40 14.91
C TRP A 26 -25.02 11.74 14.58
N LEU A 27 -25.09 10.85 13.58
CA LEU A 27 -26.33 10.18 13.19
C LEU A 27 -26.40 8.76 13.77
N LEU A 28 -25.32 7.99 13.64
CA LEU A 28 -25.32 6.55 13.96
C LEU A 28 -24.73 6.22 15.33
N HIS A 29 -24.21 7.21 16.06
CA HIS A 29 -23.62 7.08 17.40
C HIS A 29 -22.60 5.93 17.50
N TRP A 30 -21.76 5.78 16.48
CA TRP A 30 -20.70 4.78 16.43
C TRP A 30 -19.70 4.94 17.58
N PRO A 31 -19.07 3.84 18.01
CA PRO A 31 -17.99 3.91 18.99
C PRO A 31 -16.85 4.78 18.45
N TRP A 32 -16.21 5.54 19.34
CA TRP A 32 -15.14 6.47 18.97
C TRP A 32 -14.00 5.82 18.20
N SER A 33 -13.69 4.55 18.48
CA SER A 33 -12.67 3.78 17.75
C SER A 33 -13.00 3.58 16.26
N ALA A 34 -14.28 3.39 15.91
CA ALA A 34 -14.71 3.30 14.52
C ALA A 34 -14.60 4.66 13.81
N VAL A 35 -14.98 5.73 14.50
CA VAL A 35 -14.85 7.11 13.99
C VAL A 35 -13.38 7.46 13.75
N GLN A 36 -12.49 7.16 14.70
CA GLN A 36 -11.05 7.33 14.56
C GLN A 36 -10.47 6.54 13.38
N GLY A 37 -10.94 5.31 13.14
CA GLY A 37 -10.51 4.51 12.00
C GLY A 37 -10.79 5.21 10.67
N TRP A 38 -12.01 5.72 10.47
CA TRP A 38 -12.39 6.44 9.26
C TRP A 38 -11.67 7.78 9.13
N LEU A 39 -11.49 8.53 10.22
CA LEU A 39 -10.68 9.75 10.23
C LEU A 39 -9.23 9.46 9.82
N GLY A 40 -8.62 8.39 10.35
CA GLY A 40 -7.26 7.99 10.02
C GLY A 40 -7.08 7.64 8.55
N ILE A 41 -8.03 6.87 7.97
CA ILE A 41 -8.03 6.54 6.54
C ILE A 41 -8.14 7.83 5.71
N GLY A 42 -9.08 8.73 6.05
CA GLY A 42 -9.26 9.99 5.33
C GLY A 42 -8.01 10.88 5.39
N ALA A 43 -7.40 11.01 6.56
CA ALA A 43 -6.14 11.74 6.74
C ALA A 43 -5.00 11.12 5.92
N GLY A 44 -4.90 9.79 5.86
CA GLY A 44 -3.91 9.08 5.05
C GLY A 44 -4.01 9.41 3.56
N TYR A 45 -5.22 9.43 2.99
CA TYR A 45 -5.43 9.80 1.58
C TYR A 45 -5.12 11.28 1.30
N LEU A 46 -5.39 12.19 2.26
CA LEU A 46 -4.98 13.59 2.14
C LEU A 46 -3.46 13.75 2.18
N ILE A 47 -2.77 13.05 3.09
CA ILE A 47 -1.30 13.04 3.13
C ILE A 47 -0.73 12.51 1.81
N GLY A 48 -1.29 11.42 1.28
CA GLY A 48 -0.91 10.91 -0.04
C GLY A 48 -1.08 11.95 -1.16
N THR A 49 -2.18 12.69 -1.14
CA THR A 49 -2.42 13.80 -2.08
C THR A 49 -1.41 14.92 -1.91
N LEU A 50 -1.14 15.33 -0.67
CA LEU A 50 -0.15 16.36 -0.34
C LEU A 50 1.24 15.96 -0.84
N VAL A 51 1.66 14.71 -0.59
CA VAL A 51 2.93 14.19 -1.11
C VAL A 51 2.97 14.29 -2.63
N MET A 52 1.93 13.84 -3.33
CA MET A 52 1.87 13.95 -4.80
C MET A 52 1.90 15.41 -5.30
N LEU A 53 1.38 16.38 -4.53
CA LEU A 53 1.45 17.80 -4.87
C LEU A 53 2.85 18.40 -4.68
N LEU A 54 3.55 17.95 -3.63
CA LEU A 54 4.90 18.38 -3.28
C LEU A 54 5.98 17.76 -4.19
N LEU A 55 5.68 16.65 -4.87
CA LEU A 55 6.60 16.05 -5.83
C LEU A 55 6.91 17.00 -7.00
N PRO A 56 8.17 17.03 -7.46
CA PRO A 56 8.61 17.94 -8.51
C PRO A 56 7.90 17.64 -9.85
N ARG A 57 7.82 18.65 -10.72
CA ARG A 57 7.08 18.56 -12.00
C ARG A 57 7.54 17.38 -12.86
N TRP A 58 8.86 17.20 -13.03
CA TRP A 58 9.44 16.10 -13.80
C TRP A 58 8.96 14.72 -13.35
N TRP A 59 8.80 14.50 -12.04
CA TRP A 59 8.33 13.21 -11.52
C TRP A 59 6.85 12.98 -11.83
N ARG A 60 6.04 14.05 -11.77
CA ARG A 60 4.62 13.98 -12.09
C ARG A 60 4.39 13.70 -13.57
N GLU A 61 5.15 14.37 -14.44
CA GLU A 61 5.15 14.14 -15.89
C GLU A 61 5.56 12.70 -16.22
N HIS A 62 6.65 12.21 -15.60
CA HIS A 62 7.08 10.82 -15.73
C HIS A 62 6.00 9.81 -15.31
N CYS A 63 5.28 10.06 -14.20
CA CYS A 63 4.15 9.21 -13.81
C CYS A 63 3.03 9.23 -14.86
N ASP A 64 2.71 10.41 -15.41
CA ASP A 64 1.67 10.56 -16.43
C ASP A 64 2.02 9.82 -17.73
N GLU A 65 3.30 9.86 -18.15
CA GLU A 65 3.82 9.08 -19.27
C GLU A 65 3.67 7.58 -19.02
N MET A 66 4.10 7.08 -17.85
CA MET A 66 3.94 5.68 -17.45
C MET A 66 2.47 5.24 -17.50
N TYR A 67 1.56 6.08 -17.01
CA TYR A 67 0.12 5.79 -17.01
C TYR A 67 -0.55 5.92 -18.39
N ALA A 68 0.10 6.61 -19.34
CA ALA A 68 -0.37 6.73 -20.71
C ALA A 68 -0.02 5.48 -21.54
N GLN A 69 1.10 4.82 -21.23
CA GLN A 69 1.52 3.58 -21.90
C GLN A 69 0.46 2.47 -21.80
N PRO A 70 0.31 1.61 -22.82
CA PRO A 70 -0.66 0.50 -22.81
C PRO A 70 -0.47 -0.45 -21.61
N ALA A 71 0.78 -0.79 -21.27
CA ALA A 71 1.12 -1.62 -20.12
C ALA A 71 0.63 -0.98 -18.81
N GLY A 72 0.89 0.32 -18.61
CA GLY A 72 0.45 1.07 -17.42
C GLY A 72 -1.07 1.13 -17.29
N LYS A 73 -1.80 1.32 -18.41
CA LYS A 73 -3.27 1.30 -18.43
C LYS A 73 -3.82 -0.07 -18.01
N ARG A 74 -3.26 -1.16 -18.54
CA ARG A 74 -3.66 -2.53 -18.18
C ARG A 74 -3.36 -2.84 -16.71
N TYR A 75 -2.19 -2.42 -16.24
CA TYR A 75 -1.79 -2.59 -14.84
C TYR A 75 -2.75 -1.86 -13.89
N ILE A 76 -3.02 -0.55 -14.12
CA ILE A 76 -3.94 0.21 -13.27
C ILE A 76 -5.36 -0.38 -13.29
N ARG A 77 -5.84 -0.84 -14.45
CA ARG A 77 -7.15 -1.50 -14.55
C ARG A 77 -7.21 -2.79 -13.74
N THR A 78 -6.10 -3.52 -13.65
CA THR A 78 -5.98 -4.74 -12.83
C THR A 78 -5.82 -4.40 -11.34
N LEU A 79 -5.13 -3.29 -11.04
CA LEU A 79 -4.86 -2.84 -9.67
C LEU A 79 -6.14 -2.49 -8.90
N TRP A 80 -7.07 -1.78 -9.53
CA TRP A 80 -8.33 -1.36 -8.89
C TRP A 80 -9.15 -2.49 -8.27
N PRO A 81 -9.54 -3.55 -9.00
CA PRO A 81 -10.29 -4.66 -8.42
C PRO A 81 -9.51 -5.39 -7.32
N ILE A 82 -8.17 -5.48 -7.43
CA ILE A 82 -7.32 -6.08 -6.39
C ILE A 82 -7.36 -5.23 -5.10
N MET A 83 -7.28 -3.91 -5.21
CA MET A 83 -7.33 -3.00 -4.05
C MET A 83 -8.71 -3.00 -3.37
N VAL A 84 -9.78 -3.08 -4.15
CA VAL A 84 -11.15 -3.25 -3.63
C VAL A 84 -11.27 -4.59 -2.91
N PHE A 85 -10.82 -5.68 -3.52
CA PHE A 85 -10.82 -7.00 -2.90
C PHE A 85 -9.99 -7.02 -1.61
N TYR A 86 -8.79 -6.45 -1.62
CA TYR A 86 -7.94 -6.33 -0.43
C TYR A 86 -8.67 -5.63 0.71
N SER A 87 -9.26 -4.46 0.43
CA SER A 87 -9.96 -3.65 1.43
C SER A 87 -11.14 -4.42 2.03
N LEU A 88 -12.00 -5.00 1.17
CA LEU A 88 -13.14 -5.79 1.60
C LEU A 88 -12.73 -7.02 2.40
N ALA A 89 -11.74 -7.77 1.92
CA ALA A 89 -11.22 -8.96 2.59
C ALA A 89 -10.64 -8.63 3.97
N LEU A 90 -9.88 -7.52 4.08
CA LEU A 90 -9.29 -7.09 5.34
C LEU A 90 -10.37 -6.70 6.36
N PHE A 91 -11.31 -5.84 5.99
CA PHE A 91 -12.39 -5.42 6.90
C PHE A 91 -13.31 -6.59 7.28
N ALA A 92 -13.66 -7.45 6.31
CA ALA A 92 -14.46 -8.64 6.58
C ALA A 92 -13.73 -9.63 7.51
N SER A 93 -12.43 -9.86 7.26
CA SER A 93 -11.61 -10.74 8.09
C SER A 93 -11.56 -10.26 9.54
N ILE A 94 -11.25 -8.98 9.76
CA ILE A 94 -11.22 -8.38 11.10
C ILE A 94 -12.60 -8.47 11.76
N TRP A 95 -13.67 -8.15 11.04
CA TRP A 95 -15.02 -8.19 11.58
C TRP A 95 -15.43 -9.59 12.00
N VAL A 96 -15.27 -10.61 11.13
CA VAL A 96 -15.63 -12.00 11.43
C VAL A 96 -14.80 -12.55 12.59
N ILE A 97 -13.49 -12.29 12.62
CA ILE A 97 -12.63 -12.77 13.71
C ILE A 97 -13.07 -12.17 15.05
N ARG A 98 -13.49 -10.90 15.08
CA ARG A 98 -13.99 -10.23 16.28
C ARG A 98 -15.34 -10.76 16.78
N GLN A 99 -16.16 -11.38 15.92
CA GLN A 99 -17.40 -12.05 16.34
C GLN A 99 -17.15 -13.37 17.09
N GLY A 100 -15.92 -13.88 17.08
CA GLY A 100 -15.54 -15.11 17.77
C GLY A 100 -15.66 -16.34 16.88
N VAL A 101 -14.57 -16.66 16.17
CA VAL A 101 -14.45 -17.92 15.40
C VAL A 101 -13.79 -18.99 16.27
N ALA A 102 -14.57 -20.00 16.68
CA ALA A 102 -14.11 -21.06 17.57
C ALA A 102 -13.11 -22.02 16.90
N SER A 103 -13.30 -22.32 15.60
CA SER A 103 -12.43 -23.25 14.88
C SER A 103 -11.13 -22.59 14.43
N ILE A 104 -10.01 -23.11 14.92
CA ILE A 104 -8.66 -22.62 14.59
C ILE A 104 -8.38 -22.66 13.07
N PRO A 105 -8.70 -23.74 12.33
CA PRO A 105 -8.46 -23.79 10.89
C PRO A 105 -9.22 -22.70 10.12
N LEU A 106 -10.49 -22.45 10.48
CA LEU A 106 -11.31 -21.43 9.83
C LEU A 106 -10.76 -20.03 10.12
N ARG A 107 -10.41 -19.77 11.39
CA ARG A 107 -9.80 -18.49 11.79
C ARG A 107 -8.49 -18.23 11.05
N ALA A 108 -7.67 -19.26 10.83
CA ALA A 108 -6.43 -19.15 10.06
C ALA A 108 -6.69 -18.79 8.59
N VAL A 109 -7.66 -19.46 7.93
CA VAL A 109 -8.04 -19.14 6.55
C VAL A 109 -8.54 -17.69 6.43
N ILE A 110 -9.41 -17.26 7.35
CA ILE A 110 -9.95 -15.89 7.36
C ILE A 110 -8.84 -14.87 7.58
N ALA A 111 -7.89 -15.14 8.49
CA ALA A 111 -6.79 -14.22 8.79
C ALA A 111 -5.82 -14.05 7.60
N VAL A 112 -5.58 -15.11 6.82
CA VAL A 112 -4.64 -15.08 5.68
C VAL A 112 -5.32 -14.60 4.39
N THR A 113 -6.65 -14.57 4.31
CA THR A 113 -7.40 -14.16 3.10
C THR A 113 -6.92 -12.82 2.49
N PRO A 114 -6.64 -11.75 3.28
CA PRO A 114 -6.14 -10.49 2.70
C PRO A 114 -4.78 -10.63 2.00
N ALA A 115 -3.95 -11.61 2.38
CA ALA A 115 -2.66 -11.88 1.73
C ALA A 115 -2.83 -12.40 0.28
N LEU A 116 -3.99 -12.99 -0.05
CA LEU A 116 -4.30 -13.37 -1.43
C LEU A 116 -4.31 -12.15 -2.37
N ALA A 117 -4.77 -11.00 -1.88
CA ALA A 117 -4.74 -9.77 -2.67
C ALA A 117 -3.30 -9.32 -2.96
N ILE A 118 -2.37 -9.54 -2.02
CA ILE A 118 -0.94 -9.25 -2.21
C ILE A 118 -0.38 -10.18 -3.29
N LEU A 119 -0.73 -11.47 -3.29
CA LEU A 119 -0.31 -12.39 -4.35
C LEU A 119 -0.84 -11.98 -5.73
N MET A 120 -2.10 -11.54 -5.82
CA MET A 120 -2.67 -10.99 -7.04
C MET A 120 -1.94 -9.73 -7.49
N LEU A 121 -1.59 -8.85 -6.56
CA LEU A 121 -0.80 -7.64 -6.84
C LEU A 121 0.58 -7.99 -7.38
N MET A 122 1.27 -8.95 -6.78
CA MET A 122 2.56 -9.45 -7.26
C MET A 122 2.45 -10.02 -8.67
N TRP A 123 1.41 -10.81 -8.96
CA TRP A 123 1.18 -11.33 -10.30
C TRP A 123 0.96 -10.22 -11.32
N ALA A 124 0.15 -9.22 -10.99
CA ALA A 124 -0.07 -8.04 -11.83
C ALA A 124 1.22 -7.24 -12.05
N ALA A 125 2.06 -7.09 -11.02
CA ALA A 125 3.34 -6.39 -11.10
C ALA A 125 4.34 -7.15 -11.98
N LEU A 126 4.46 -8.48 -11.83
CA LEU A 126 5.31 -9.32 -12.67
C LEU A 126 4.87 -9.27 -14.14
N ARG A 127 3.57 -9.27 -14.39
CA ARG A 127 3.03 -9.07 -15.74
C ARG A 127 3.40 -7.69 -16.28
N TYR A 128 3.23 -6.64 -15.48
CA TYR A 128 3.61 -5.28 -15.86
C TYR A 128 5.09 -5.18 -16.22
N LEU A 129 6.00 -5.73 -15.41
CA LEU A 129 7.44 -5.76 -15.68
C LEU A 129 7.80 -6.41 -17.03
N ARG A 130 7.02 -7.41 -17.47
CA ARG A 130 7.22 -8.08 -18.76
C ARG A 130 6.69 -7.27 -19.96
N GLU A 131 5.73 -6.38 -19.73
CA GLU A 131 5.09 -5.58 -20.78
C GLU A 131 5.72 -4.20 -20.99
N ILE A 132 6.48 -3.69 -20.01
CA ILE A 132 7.20 -2.41 -20.12
C ILE A 132 8.48 -2.52 -20.95
N ASP A 133 8.94 -1.36 -21.45
CA ASP A 133 10.19 -1.20 -22.16
C ASP A 133 11.43 -1.51 -21.30
N GLU A 134 12.60 -1.63 -21.94
CA GLU A 134 13.84 -2.03 -21.28
C GLU A 134 14.35 -1.03 -20.24
N LEU A 135 14.21 0.28 -20.52
CA LEU A 135 14.64 1.32 -19.61
C LEU A 135 13.80 1.30 -18.33
N GLN A 136 12.48 1.25 -18.47
CA GLN A 136 11.56 1.14 -17.33
C GLN A 136 11.78 -0.16 -16.57
N ARG A 137 11.98 -1.28 -17.27
CA ARG A 137 12.31 -2.56 -16.61
C ARG A 137 13.59 -2.46 -15.79
N ARG A 138 14.60 -1.74 -16.28
CA ARG A 138 15.84 -1.51 -15.54
C ARG A 138 15.60 -0.67 -14.29
N ILE A 139 14.87 0.44 -14.41
CA ILE A 139 14.52 1.32 -13.27
C ILE A 139 13.77 0.52 -12.20
N GLU A 140 12.77 -0.25 -12.62
CA GLU A 140 11.94 -1.04 -11.71
C GLU A 140 12.75 -2.13 -11.00
N THR A 141 13.55 -2.89 -11.74
CA THR A 141 14.35 -3.97 -11.14
C THR A 141 15.47 -3.44 -10.24
N GLU A 142 16.11 -2.32 -10.59
CA GLU A 142 17.10 -1.63 -9.75
C GLU A 142 16.45 -1.12 -8.44
N ALA A 143 15.29 -0.48 -8.53
CA ALA A 143 14.54 -0.01 -7.36
C ALA A 143 14.09 -1.16 -6.43
N ILE A 144 13.59 -2.26 -6.99
CA ILE A 144 13.22 -3.47 -6.24
C ILE A 144 14.46 -4.09 -5.58
N GLY A 145 15.58 -4.14 -6.29
CA GLY A 145 16.86 -4.62 -5.77
C GLY A 145 17.33 -3.81 -4.56
N ILE A 146 17.36 -2.47 -4.67
CA ILE A 146 17.75 -1.58 -3.58
C ILE A 146 16.82 -1.77 -2.38
N ALA A 147 15.51 -1.77 -2.60
CA ALA A 147 14.52 -1.91 -1.53
C ALA A 147 14.64 -3.27 -0.81
N SER A 148 14.77 -4.36 -1.56
CA SER A 148 14.87 -5.71 -1.00
C SER A 148 16.15 -5.89 -0.18
N MET A 149 17.29 -5.42 -0.67
CA MET A 149 18.56 -5.45 0.08
C MET A 149 18.47 -4.61 1.36
N LEU A 150 17.99 -3.37 1.26
CA LEU A 150 17.90 -2.47 2.41
C LEU A 150 16.98 -3.03 3.49
N VAL A 151 15.77 -3.46 3.13
CA VAL A 151 14.81 -4.00 4.09
C VAL A 151 15.29 -5.32 4.70
N SER A 152 15.96 -6.17 3.92
CA SER A 152 16.53 -7.42 4.45
C SER A 152 17.61 -7.16 5.51
N VAL A 153 18.50 -6.20 5.25
CA VAL A 153 19.54 -5.80 6.22
C VAL A 153 18.92 -5.17 7.46
N LEU A 154 17.92 -4.28 7.30
CA LEU A 154 17.22 -3.66 8.43
C LEU A 154 16.48 -4.69 9.28
N TYR A 155 15.78 -5.64 8.65
CA TYR A 155 15.08 -6.71 9.35
C TYR A 155 16.05 -7.62 10.11
N PHE A 156 17.16 -8.00 9.48
CA PHE A 156 18.21 -8.80 10.12
C PHE A 156 18.85 -8.07 11.31
N ALA A 157 19.23 -6.80 11.13
CA ALA A 157 19.79 -5.97 12.19
C ALA A 157 18.80 -5.77 13.35
N GLY A 158 17.51 -5.53 13.05
CA GLY A 158 16.45 -5.47 14.04
C GLY A 158 16.33 -6.76 14.86
N GLY A 159 16.39 -7.92 14.20
CA GLY A 159 16.38 -9.22 14.87
C GLY A 159 17.61 -9.45 15.77
N LEU A 160 18.80 -8.98 15.36
CA LEU A 160 19.99 -9.04 16.21
C LEU A 160 19.88 -8.15 17.45
N LEU A 161 19.33 -6.94 17.29
CA LEU A 161 19.07 -6.01 18.41
C LEU A 161 18.06 -6.59 19.40
N ASP A 162 17.03 -7.29 18.91
CA ASP A 162 16.05 -8.01 19.72
C ASP A 162 16.70 -9.16 20.49
N LYS A 163 17.51 -9.98 19.83
CA LYS A 163 18.27 -11.06 20.47
C LYS A 163 19.27 -10.56 21.52
N ALA A 164 19.88 -9.41 21.28
CA ALA A 164 20.77 -8.75 22.23
C ALA A 164 20.02 -8.04 23.39
N LYS A 165 18.68 -8.09 23.40
CA LYS A 165 17.81 -7.41 24.38
C LYS A 165 18.00 -5.88 24.43
N VAL A 166 18.46 -5.28 23.33
CA VAL A 166 18.67 -3.83 23.23
C VAL A 166 17.35 -3.12 22.90
N LEU A 167 16.60 -3.68 21.95
CA LEU A 167 15.26 -3.26 21.58
C LEU A 167 14.33 -4.46 21.70
N HIS A 168 13.07 -4.27 22.05
CA HIS A 168 12.08 -5.34 22.09
C HIS A 168 11.01 -5.07 21.05
N PHE A 169 10.80 -6.00 20.13
CA PHE A 169 9.79 -5.85 19.08
C PHE A 169 8.67 -6.88 19.21
N ASP A 170 7.43 -6.46 18.96
CA ASP A 170 6.32 -7.38 18.76
C ASP A 170 6.46 -8.09 17.40
N ALA A 171 6.73 -9.40 17.43
CA ALA A 171 7.04 -10.17 16.22
C ALA A 171 5.93 -10.09 15.16
N ALA A 172 4.66 -10.11 15.56
CA ALA A 172 3.53 -10.01 14.64
C ALA A 172 3.53 -8.66 13.92
N SER A 173 3.73 -7.56 14.67
CA SER A 173 3.85 -6.22 14.09
C SER A 173 5.02 -6.15 13.11
N VAL A 174 6.23 -6.60 13.49
CA VAL A 174 7.39 -6.55 12.58
C VAL A 174 7.11 -7.31 11.29
N MET A 175 6.54 -8.52 11.36
CA MET A 175 6.20 -9.34 10.19
C MET A 175 5.21 -8.64 9.24
N ILE A 176 4.20 -7.97 9.79
CA ILE A 176 3.22 -7.22 9.00
C ILE A 176 3.87 -6.02 8.30
N TRP A 177 4.79 -5.33 8.98
CA TRP A 177 5.40 -4.09 8.48
C TRP A 177 6.54 -4.29 7.47
N VAL A 178 7.04 -5.52 7.27
CA VAL A 178 8.06 -5.82 6.25
C VAL A 178 7.62 -5.38 4.86
N PHE A 179 6.41 -5.77 4.45
CA PHE A 179 5.92 -5.46 3.11
C PHE A 179 5.65 -3.95 2.90
N PRO A 180 4.96 -3.23 3.82
CA PRO A 180 4.86 -1.77 3.76
C PRO A 180 6.22 -1.06 3.67
N LEU A 181 7.21 -1.49 4.48
CA LEU A 181 8.55 -0.89 4.44
C LEU A 181 9.24 -1.16 3.10
N LEU A 182 9.08 -2.36 2.54
CA LEU A 182 9.59 -2.70 1.21
C LEU A 182 8.99 -1.80 0.13
N MET A 183 7.68 -1.58 0.15
CA MET A 183 7.00 -0.70 -0.81
C MET A 183 7.44 0.76 -0.65
N LEU A 184 7.65 1.22 0.58
CA LEU A 184 8.15 2.57 0.86
C LEU A 184 9.58 2.75 0.32
N CYS A 185 10.49 1.83 0.67
CA CYS A 185 11.87 1.86 0.18
C CYS A 185 11.93 1.74 -1.34
N TYR A 186 11.07 0.90 -1.95
CA TYR A 186 10.95 0.79 -3.41
C TYR A 186 10.52 2.09 -4.05
N GLY A 187 9.49 2.78 -3.53
CA GLY A 187 9.05 4.07 -4.05
C GLY A 187 10.14 5.15 -3.98
N ILE A 188 10.85 5.22 -2.86
CA ILE A 188 11.98 6.14 -2.66
C ILE A 188 13.14 5.80 -3.61
N ALA A 189 13.53 4.52 -3.71
CA ALA A 189 14.58 4.08 -4.61
C ALA A 189 14.21 4.39 -6.06
N LYS A 190 12.99 4.08 -6.48
CA LYS A 190 12.48 4.38 -7.83
C LYS A 190 12.58 5.87 -8.14
N TYR A 191 12.23 6.74 -7.19
CA TYR A 191 12.38 8.19 -7.35
C TYR A 191 13.82 8.61 -7.69
N PHE A 192 14.80 8.13 -6.92
CA PHE A 192 16.21 8.48 -7.16
C PHE A 192 16.77 7.83 -8.42
N VAL A 193 16.41 6.57 -8.70
CA VAL A 193 16.86 5.84 -9.88
C VAL A 193 16.31 6.48 -11.15
N THR A 194 15.02 6.79 -11.21
CA THR A 194 14.44 7.53 -12.35
C THR A 194 15.13 8.86 -12.57
N LYS A 195 15.40 9.64 -11.51
CA LYS A 195 16.08 10.93 -11.61
C LYS A 195 17.47 10.82 -12.25
N ARG A 196 18.14 9.67 -12.13
CA ARG A 196 19.45 9.42 -12.75
C ARG A 196 19.37 9.21 -14.26
N TYR A 197 18.23 8.73 -14.76
CA TYR A 197 18.01 8.42 -16.18
C TYR A 197 17.27 9.52 -16.95
N LEU A 198 16.73 10.52 -16.26
CA LEU A 198 16.14 11.74 -16.82
C LEU A 198 17.16 12.88 -16.83
#